data_AF-A0A8C6REY6-F1
#
_entry.id   AF-A0A8C6REY6-F1
#
_cell.length_a   1.000
_cell.length_b   1.000
_cell.length_c   1.000
_cell.angle_alpha   90.00
_cell.angle_beta   90.00
_cell.angle_gamma   90.00
#
_symmetry.space_group_name_H-M   'P 1'
#
loop_
_entity.id
_entity.type
_entity.pdbx_description
1 polymer ?
#
loop_
_entity_poly.entity_id
_entity_poly.type
_entity_poly.pdbx_seq_one_letter_code
_entity_poly.pdbx_strand_id
1 'polypeptide(L)'
;MKSCGVSLATAAAAAAAFGDEEKKMAAGKASGESEEASPSLTAEEREALGGLDSRLFGFVRFHEDGARTKALLGKAVRCYESVILKAEGKVESDFFCQLGHFNLLLEDYPKALSAYQRYYSLQSDYWKNAAFLYGLGLVYFHYNAFQWAIKAFQEVLYVDPSFCRAKEIHLRLGLMFKVNTDYESSLKHFQLALVDCNPCTLSNAEIQFHIAHLYETQVSVLIYPS
;
A
#
# COMPACT_ATOMS: atom_id res chain seq x y z
N MET A 1 52.44 43.12 -9.52
CA MET A 1 53.34 43.09 -8.35
C MET A 1 52.78 42.10 -7.35
N LYS A 2 53.55 41.04 -7.04
CA LYS A 2 53.83 40.44 -5.72
C LYS A 2 52.71 40.47 -4.65
N SER A 3 52.50 39.50 -3.78
CA SER A 3 53.05 38.18 -3.45
C SER A 3 52.55 37.92 -2.02
N CYS A 4 52.35 36.65 -1.68
CA CYS A 4 52.32 36.12 -0.30
C CYS A 4 51.15 36.58 0.60
N GLY A 5 50.63 35.75 1.51
CA GLY A 5 51.03 34.41 1.91
C GLY A 5 50.41 34.09 3.28
N VAL A 6 49.90 32.87 3.40
CA VAL A 6 50.11 31.92 4.51
C VAL A 6 49.88 32.42 5.95
N SER A 7 48.95 31.80 6.68
CA SER A 7 49.33 30.80 7.69
C SER A 7 48.12 30.13 8.35
N LEU A 8 48.06 28.81 8.21
CA LEU A 8 47.31 27.87 9.03
C LEU A 8 48.33 27.19 9.96
N ALA A 9 48.04 27.12 11.25
CA ALA A 9 48.80 26.40 12.27
C ALA A 9 47.82 26.03 13.40
N THR A 10 47.84 24.90 14.12
CA THR A 10 48.38 23.53 14.05
C THR A 10 48.06 22.92 15.41
N ALA A 11 47.65 21.64 15.46
CA ALA A 11 47.87 20.63 16.52
C ALA A 11 46.94 19.44 16.18
N ALA A 12 47.33 18.22 15.78
CA ALA A 12 48.41 17.29 16.14
C ALA A 12 48.47 16.99 17.65
N ALA A 13 48.63 15.76 18.16
CA ALA A 13 48.56 14.37 17.70
C ALA A 13 48.94 13.49 18.92
N ALA A 14 48.53 12.21 18.97
CA ALA A 14 49.27 11.05 19.52
C ALA A 14 48.30 9.83 19.53
N ALA A 15 48.44 8.75 18.74
CA ALA A 15 49.52 7.76 18.59
C ALA A 15 49.79 7.00 19.91
N ALA A 16 49.93 5.67 20.01
CA ALA A 16 50.36 4.56 19.14
C ALA A 16 50.09 3.24 19.95
N ALA A 17 50.38 1.98 19.59
CA ALA A 17 50.56 1.15 18.40
C ALA A 17 51.05 -0.24 18.90
N PHE A 18 51.08 -1.22 17.98
CA PHE A 18 51.77 -2.54 17.99
C PHE A 18 51.09 -3.75 18.68
N GLY A 19 51.05 -4.95 18.11
CA GLY A 19 51.67 -5.48 16.87
C GLY A 19 51.33 -6.96 16.60
N ASP A 20 51.65 -7.40 15.38
CA ASP A 20 51.48 -8.70 14.68
C ASP A 20 52.10 -9.95 15.36
N GLU A 21 51.59 -11.16 15.06
CA GLU A 21 52.24 -12.12 14.11
C GLU A 21 51.46 -13.47 13.89
N GLU A 22 51.94 -14.21 12.88
CA GLU A 22 51.30 -15.19 11.97
C GLU A 22 51.01 -16.65 12.44
N LYS A 23 50.12 -17.28 11.64
CA LYS A 23 50.06 -18.68 11.12
C LYS A 23 49.81 -19.88 12.05
N LYS A 24 48.70 -20.59 11.79
CA LYS A 24 48.69 -22.03 11.38
C LYS A 24 47.29 -22.51 10.89
N MET A 25 47.31 -23.36 9.86
CA MET A 25 46.18 -24.10 9.28
C MET A 25 45.58 -25.15 10.26
N ALA A 26 44.25 -25.37 10.21
CA ALA A 26 43.60 -26.69 10.12
C ALA A 26 42.06 -26.61 10.16
N ALA A 27 41.44 -27.30 9.19
CA ALA A 27 40.21 -28.11 9.27
C ALA A 27 38.93 -27.56 9.95
N GLY A 28 37.90 -27.41 9.12
CA GLY A 28 36.65 -28.15 9.33
C GLY A 28 35.65 -27.59 10.35
N LYS A 29 34.76 -26.72 9.87
CA LYS A 29 33.32 -26.95 9.98
C LYS A 29 32.59 -26.05 9.00
N ALA A 30 32.13 -26.64 7.90
CA ALA A 30 30.97 -26.14 7.20
C ALA A 30 29.79 -26.22 8.19
N SER A 31 29.56 -25.15 8.93
CA SER A 31 28.23 -24.90 9.51
C SER A 31 27.36 -24.59 8.31
N GLY A 32 26.56 -25.58 7.92
CA GLY A 32 25.64 -25.48 6.80
C GLY A 32 24.85 -24.18 6.92
N GLU A 33 25.16 -23.24 6.04
CA GLU A 33 24.12 -22.44 5.44
C GLU A 33 23.21 -23.47 4.79
N SER A 34 22.14 -23.85 5.49
CA SER A 34 20.99 -24.39 4.80
C SER A 34 20.68 -23.37 3.72
N GLU A 35 20.95 -23.73 2.46
CA GLU A 35 20.27 -23.14 1.32
C GLU A 35 18.79 -23.15 1.72
N GLU A 36 18.28 -22.02 2.19
CA GLU A 36 16.85 -21.85 2.34
C GLU A 36 16.33 -22.04 0.92
N ALA A 37 15.80 -23.23 0.67
CA ALA A 37 15.17 -23.59 -0.58
C ALA A 37 14.24 -22.43 -0.91
N SER A 38 14.60 -21.67 -1.96
CA SER A 38 13.89 -20.45 -2.31
C SER A 38 12.42 -20.81 -2.34
N PRO A 39 11.55 -20.16 -1.54
CA PRO A 39 10.18 -20.60 -1.43
C PRO A 39 9.59 -20.58 -2.84
N SER A 40 9.13 -21.74 -3.31
CA SER A 40 8.57 -21.90 -4.64
C SER A 40 7.06 -22.09 -4.51
N LEU A 41 6.29 -21.32 -5.29
CA LEU A 41 4.85 -21.51 -5.38
C LEU A 41 4.53 -22.71 -6.28
N THR A 42 3.66 -23.60 -5.80
CA THR A 42 3.10 -24.70 -6.61
C THR A 42 2.16 -24.14 -7.69
N ALA A 43 1.81 -24.95 -8.69
CA ALA A 43 0.88 -24.51 -9.75
C ALA A 43 -0.50 -24.14 -9.17
N GLU A 44 -1.03 -24.96 -8.27
CA GLU A 44 -2.29 -24.72 -7.56
C GLU A 44 -2.26 -23.41 -6.75
N GLU A 45 -1.14 -23.14 -6.06
CA GLU A 45 -0.97 -21.89 -5.30
C GLU A 45 -0.96 -20.67 -6.22
N ARG A 46 -0.31 -20.75 -7.39
CA ARG A 46 -0.29 -19.65 -8.36
C ARG A 46 -1.67 -19.38 -8.95
N GLU A 47 -2.42 -20.44 -9.24
CA GLU A 47 -3.80 -20.33 -9.72
C GLU A 47 -4.69 -19.66 -8.66
N ALA A 48 -4.60 -20.10 -7.40
CA ALA A 48 -5.33 -19.49 -6.28
C ALA A 48 -4.97 -18.02 -6.06
N LEU A 49 -3.71 -17.63 -6.28
CA LEU A 49 -3.25 -16.24 -6.17
C LEU A 49 -3.73 -15.35 -7.32
N GLY A 50 -3.99 -15.91 -8.50
CA GLY A 50 -4.37 -15.15 -9.70
C GLY A 50 -5.68 -14.36 -9.56
N GLY A 51 -6.56 -14.79 -8.65
CA GLY A 51 -7.82 -14.10 -8.34
C GLY A 51 -7.74 -13.11 -7.17
N LEU A 52 -6.58 -12.99 -6.48
CA LEU A 52 -6.46 -12.17 -5.28
C LEU A 52 -5.94 -10.77 -5.63
N ASP A 53 -6.79 -9.77 -5.44
CA ASP A 53 -6.41 -8.36 -5.60
C ASP A 53 -7.03 -7.45 -4.53
N SER A 54 -6.82 -6.14 -4.67
CA SER A 54 -7.31 -5.11 -3.75
C SER A 54 -8.82 -5.14 -3.53
N ARG A 55 -9.64 -5.68 -4.45
CA ARG A 55 -11.10 -5.76 -4.30
C ARG A 55 -11.52 -6.67 -3.15
N LEU A 56 -10.63 -7.55 -2.69
CA LEU A 56 -10.88 -8.42 -1.53
C LEU A 56 -10.55 -7.75 -0.20
N PHE A 57 -9.92 -6.57 -0.20
CA PHE A 57 -9.53 -5.86 1.01
C PHE A 57 -10.74 -5.61 1.92
N GLY A 58 -10.59 -5.91 3.22
CA GLY A 58 -11.68 -5.87 4.20
C GLY A 58 -12.62 -7.08 4.18
N PHE A 59 -12.64 -7.88 3.10
CA PHE A 59 -13.52 -9.04 2.95
C PHE A 59 -12.83 -10.38 3.16
N VAL A 60 -11.49 -10.43 3.08
CA VAL A 60 -10.70 -11.66 3.33
C VAL A 60 -10.95 -12.27 4.71
N ARG A 61 -11.34 -11.47 5.71
CA ARG A 61 -11.66 -11.95 7.07
C ARG A 61 -13.00 -12.70 7.17
N PHE A 62 -13.89 -12.54 6.20
CA PHE A 62 -15.23 -13.15 6.22
C PHE A 62 -15.31 -14.52 5.52
N HIS A 63 -14.23 -14.97 4.89
CA HIS A 63 -14.17 -16.32 4.32
C HIS A 63 -13.65 -17.32 5.35
N GLU A 64 -14.20 -18.53 5.41
CA GLU A 64 -13.80 -19.60 6.36
C GLU A 64 -12.29 -19.93 6.30
N ASP A 65 -11.64 -19.59 5.19
CA ASP A 65 -10.21 -19.83 4.91
C ASP A 65 -9.29 -18.61 5.16
N GLY A 66 -9.75 -17.53 5.80
CA GLY A 66 -8.97 -16.28 5.92
C GLY A 66 -7.54 -16.46 6.44
N ALA A 67 -7.31 -17.37 7.40
CA ALA A 67 -5.97 -17.70 7.90
C ALA A 67 -5.11 -18.42 6.85
N ARG A 68 -5.70 -19.33 6.07
CA ARG A 68 -5.05 -20.03 4.97
C ARG A 68 -4.70 -19.07 3.84
N THR A 69 -5.60 -18.16 3.50
CA THR A 69 -5.36 -17.11 2.51
C THR A 69 -4.22 -16.19 2.94
N LYS A 70 -4.21 -15.74 4.21
CA LYS A 70 -3.10 -14.92 4.74
C LYS A 70 -1.76 -15.67 4.72
N ALA A 71 -1.73 -16.95 5.08
CA ALA A 71 -0.52 -17.76 5.00
C ALA A 71 -0.02 -17.90 3.55
N LEU A 72 -0.94 -18.14 2.60
CA LEU A 72 -0.63 -18.22 1.18
C LEU A 72 -0.10 -16.89 0.63
N LEU A 73 -0.74 -15.77 0.96
CA LEU A 73 -0.27 -14.43 0.60
C LEU A 73 1.12 -14.16 1.16
N GLY A 74 1.38 -14.50 2.43
CA GLY A 74 2.69 -14.35 3.04
C GLY A 74 3.77 -15.20 2.37
N LYS A 75 3.43 -16.44 1.95
CA LYS A 75 4.32 -17.27 1.13
C LYS A 75 4.58 -16.60 -0.22
N ALA A 76 3.54 -16.13 -0.90
CA ALA A 76 3.65 -15.46 -2.20
C ALA A 76 4.55 -14.23 -2.14
N VAL A 77 4.37 -13.34 -1.16
CA VAL A 77 5.20 -12.15 -0.98
C VAL A 77 6.69 -12.52 -0.92
N ARG A 78 7.06 -13.53 -0.11
CA ARG A 78 8.47 -13.98 -0.03
C ARG A 78 8.99 -14.52 -1.36
N CYS A 79 8.18 -15.29 -2.09
CA CYS A 79 8.55 -15.80 -3.40
C CYS A 79 8.79 -14.66 -4.40
N TYR A 80 7.88 -13.68 -4.46
CA TYR A 80 7.96 -12.54 -5.36
C TYR A 80 9.16 -11.65 -5.01
N GLU A 81 9.39 -11.35 -3.74
CA GLU A 81 10.58 -10.62 -3.27
C GLU A 81 11.88 -11.32 -3.68
N SER A 82 11.96 -12.66 -3.54
CA SER A 82 13.12 -13.45 -3.99
C SER A 82 13.35 -13.38 -5.51
N VAL A 83 12.27 -13.45 -6.30
CA VAL A 83 12.34 -13.32 -7.77
C VAL A 83 12.82 -11.92 -8.16
N ILE A 84 12.29 -10.88 -7.52
CA ILE A 84 12.67 -9.48 -7.78
C ILE A 84 14.16 -9.25 -7.49
N LEU A 85 14.66 -9.80 -6.37
CA LEU A 85 16.08 -9.72 -6.01
C LEU A 85 16.98 -10.39 -7.05
N LYS A 86 16.59 -11.57 -7.54
CA LYS A 86 17.37 -12.33 -8.55
C LYS A 86 17.33 -11.71 -9.94
N ALA A 87 16.28 -10.95 -10.27
CA ALA A 87 16.07 -10.38 -11.59
C ALA A 87 16.82 -9.05 -11.82
N GLU A 88 17.52 -8.51 -10.81
CA GLU A 88 18.37 -7.30 -10.91
C GLU A 88 17.71 -6.12 -11.64
N GLY A 89 16.40 -5.92 -11.43
CA GLY A 89 15.64 -4.81 -12.03
C GLY A 89 15.00 -5.08 -13.38
N LYS A 90 15.14 -6.28 -13.97
CA LYS A 90 14.40 -6.71 -15.18
C LYS A 90 13.07 -7.39 -14.83
N VAL A 91 12.29 -6.76 -13.97
CA VAL A 91 11.01 -7.32 -13.50
C VAL A 91 9.87 -6.58 -14.18
N GLU A 92 8.93 -7.33 -14.74
CA GLU A 92 7.69 -6.81 -15.31
C GLU A 92 6.89 -5.99 -14.28
N SER A 93 6.22 -4.93 -14.73
CA SER A 93 5.45 -4.05 -13.86
C SER A 93 4.38 -4.82 -13.07
N ASP A 94 3.68 -5.75 -13.71
CA ASP A 94 2.58 -6.52 -13.11
C ASP A 94 2.97 -7.27 -11.83
N PHE A 95 4.23 -7.72 -11.71
CA PHE A 95 4.73 -8.34 -10.47
C PHE A 95 4.66 -7.36 -9.29
N PHE A 96 4.99 -6.09 -9.51
CA PHE A 96 4.89 -5.07 -8.47
C PHE A 96 3.43 -4.72 -8.15
N CYS A 97 2.54 -4.78 -9.13
CA CYS A 97 1.10 -4.58 -8.91
C CYS A 97 0.53 -5.69 -8.00
N GLN A 98 0.80 -6.95 -8.35
CA GLN A 98 0.41 -8.11 -7.55
C GLN A 98 1.02 -8.09 -6.14
N LEU A 99 2.32 -7.75 -6.03
CA LEU A 99 2.98 -7.59 -4.74
C LEU A 99 2.30 -6.51 -3.90
N GLY A 100 1.89 -5.40 -4.50
CA GLY A 100 1.13 -4.33 -3.84
C GLY A 100 -0.22 -4.83 -3.34
N HIS A 101 -0.96 -5.59 -4.17
CA HIS A 101 -2.22 -6.21 -3.75
C HIS A 101 -2.04 -7.17 -2.58
N PHE A 102 -1.04 -8.05 -2.61
CA PHE A 102 -0.82 -9.01 -1.54
C PHE A 102 -0.45 -8.33 -0.22
N ASN A 103 0.44 -7.35 -0.26
CA ASN A 103 0.80 -6.59 0.94
C ASN A 103 -0.40 -5.80 1.48
N LEU A 104 -1.25 -5.22 0.61
CA LEU A 104 -2.48 -4.56 1.02
C LEU A 104 -3.45 -5.54 1.72
N LEU A 105 -3.65 -6.74 1.16
CA LEU A 105 -4.50 -7.78 1.76
C LEU A 105 -3.93 -8.33 3.09
N LEU A 106 -2.61 -8.26 3.25
CA LEU A 106 -1.92 -8.54 4.51
C LEU A 106 -1.92 -7.34 5.49
N GLU A 107 -2.47 -6.20 5.07
CA GLU A 107 -2.51 -4.95 5.82
C GLU A 107 -1.11 -4.35 6.11
N ASP A 108 -0.09 -4.72 5.31
CA ASP A 108 1.24 -4.10 5.30
C ASP A 108 1.25 -2.90 4.34
N TYR A 109 0.67 -1.79 4.79
CA TYR A 109 0.54 -0.56 4.01
C TYR A 109 1.87 0.03 3.53
N PRO A 110 2.97 0.06 4.33
CA PRO A 110 4.27 0.55 3.85
C PRO A 110 4.82 -0.24 2.65
N LYS A 111 4.78 -1.58 2.71
CA LYS A 111 5.22 -2.40 1.58
C LYS A 111 4.27 -2.30 0.39
N ALA A 112 2.97 -2.25 0.64
CA ALA A 112 1.97 -2.06 -0.42
C ALA A 112 2.21 -0.76 -1.20
N LEU A 113 2.44 0.35 -0.48
CA LEU A 113 2.75 1.65 -1.11
C LEU A 113 4.02 1.58 -1.94
N SER A 114 5.08 0.98 -1.40
CA SER A 114 6.38 0.85 -2.09
C SER A 114 6.25 0.05 -3.39
N ALA A 115 5.51 -1.05 -3.37
CA ALA A 115 5.24 -1.87 -4.55
C ALA A 115 4.37 -1.13 -5.58
N TYR A 116 3.32 -0.44 -5.14
CA TYR A 116 2.47 0.36 -6.03
C TYR A 116 3.21 1.54 -6.66
N GLN A 117 4.11 2.22 -5.94
CA GLN A 117 4.96 3.27 -6.51
C GLN A 117 5.88 2.71 -7.59
N ARG A 118 6.42 1.50 -7.38
CA ARG A 118 7.26 0.85 -8.39
C ARG A 118 6.44 0.50 -9.64
N TYR A 119 5.24 -0.06 -9.48
CA TYR A 119 4.32 -0.29 -10.60
C TYR A 119 4.01 0.99 -11.38
N TYR A 120 3.61 2.05 -10.66
CA TYR A 120 3.31 3.36 -11.23
C TYR A 120 4.49 3.94 -12.02
N SER A 121 5.73 3.72 -11.58
CA SER A 121 6.93 4.20 -12.28
C SER A 121 7.28 3.44 -13.55
N LEU A 122 6.85 2.18 -13.67
CA LEU A 122 7.20 1.30 -14.78
C LEU A 122 6.10 1.21 -15.83
N GLN A 123 4.83 1.28 -15.41
CA GLN A 123 3.68 1.14 -16.30
C GLN A 123 3.22 2.50 -16.82
N SER A 124 3.16 2.67 -18.14
CA SER A 124 2.71 3.92 -18.76
C SER A 124 1.19 4.10 -18.76
N ASP A 125 0.43 3.00 -18.77
CA ASP A 125 -1.05 2.99 -18.77
C ASP A 125 -1.66 2.43 -17.48
N TYR A 126 -0.97 2.65 -16.35
CA TYR A 126 -1.42 2.25 -15.00
C TYR A 126 -2.88 2.68 -14.70
N TRP A 127 -3.32 3.79 -15.28
CA TRP A 127 -4.63 4.40 -15.06
C TRP A 127 -5.79 3.55 -15.59
N LYS A 128 -5.53 2.56 -16.45
CA LYS A 128 -6.57 1.62 -16.90
C LYS A 128 -6.86 0.52 -15.89
N ASN A 129 -5.97 0.30 -14.92
CA ASN A 129 -6.11 -0.76 -13.94
C ASN A 129 -6.91 -0.28 -12.72
N ALA A 130 -8.23 -0.47 -12.76
CA ALA A 130 -9.13 -0.07 -11.68
C ALA A 130 -8.80 -0.73 -10.33
N ALA A 131 -8.36 -2.00 -10.32
CA ALA A 131 -7.97 -2.68 -9.09
C ALA A 131 -6.73 -2.03 -8.47
N PHE A 132 -5.72 -1.70 -9.28
CA PHE A 132 -4.55 -0.95 -8.83
C PHE A 132 -4.95 0.41 -8.22
N LEU A 133 -5.72 1.22 -8.96
CA LEU A 133 -6.17 2.54 -8.50
C LEU A 133 -6.96 2.45 -7.19
N TYR A 134 -7.83 1.44 -7.06
CA TYR A 134 -8.57 1.17 -5.83
C TYR A 134 -7.63 0.83 -4.66
N GLY A 135 -6.66 -0.07 -4.90
CA GLY A 135 -5.66 -0.44 -3.89
C GLY A 135 -4.81 0.74 -3.44
N LEU A 136 -4.36 1.58 -4.37
CA LEU A 136 -3.62 2.80 -4.08
C LEU A 136 -4.48 3.81 -3.30
N GLY A 137 -5.75 3.97 -3.68
CA GLY A 137 -6.71 4.81 -2.95
C GLY A 137 -6.92 4.36 -1.51
N LEU A 138 -7.01 3.06 -1.26
CA LEU A 138 -7.08 2.49 0.10
C LEU A 138 -5.82 2.79 0.92
N VAL A 139 -4.64 2.67 0.33
CA VAL A 139 -3.37 3.00 0.99
C VAL A 139 -3.32 4.49 1.34
N TYR A 140 -3.67 5.38 0.41
CA TYR A 140 -3.73 6.82 0.70
C TYR A 140 -4.78 7.16 1.77
N PHE A 141 -5.93 6.49 1.74
CA PHE A 141 -6.96 6.64 2.77
C PHE A 141 -6.44 6.25 4.15
N HIS A 142 -5.70 5.14 4.27
CA HIS A 142 -5.08 4.72 5.53
C HIS A 142 -4.13 5.78 6.11
N TYR A 143 -3.37 6.47 5.26
CA TYR A 143 -2.47 7.55 5.67
C TYR A 143 -3.16 8.91 5.81
N ASN A 144 -4.49 8.98 5.74
CA ASN A 144 -5.26 10.23 5.73
C ASN A 144 -4.84 11.24 4.65
N ALA A 145 -4.23 10.76 3.57
CA ALA A 145 -3.84 11.57 2.42
C ALA A 145 -5.07 11.81 1.52
N PHE A 146 -6.10 12.46 2.06
CA PHE A 146 -7.44 12.51 1.45
C PHE A 146 -7.46 13.12 0.06
N GLN A 147 -6.64 14.14 -0.22
CA GLN A 147 -6.55 14.72 -1.57
C GLN A 147 -6.16 13.67 -2.62
N TRP A 148 -5.19 12.81 -2.30
CA TRP A 148 -4.74 11.74 -3.18
C TRP A 148 -5.72 10.56 -3.22
N ALA A 149 -6.28 10.20 -2.07
CA ALA A 149 -7.26 9.12 -1.97
C ALA A 149 -8.55 9.43 -2.76
N ILE A 150 -9.08 10.65 -2.62
CA ILE A 150 -10.27 11.12 -3.37
C ILE A 150 -10.01 11.01 -4.86
N LYS A 151 -8.87 11.52 -5.34
CA LYS A 151 -8.50 11.45 -6.76
C LYS A 151 -8.44 10.00 -7.26
N ALA A 152 -7.72 9.13 -6.57
CA ALA A 152 -7.58 7.73 -6.96
C ALA A 152 -8.95 7.02 -7.03
N PHE A 153 -9.82 7.23 -6.04
CA PHE A 153 -11.15 6.64 -6.04
C PHE A 153 -12.08 7.17 -7.12
N GLN A 154 -12.01 8.47 -7.43
CA GLN A 154 -12.75 9.05 -8.56
C GLN A 154 -12.27 8.48 -9.90
N GLU A 155 -10.95 8.27 -10.07
CA GLU A 155 -10.39 7.62 -11.25
C GLU A 155 -10.89 6.18 -11.40
N VAL A 156 -11.03 5.40 -10.31
CA VAL A 156 -11.63 4.07 -10.37
C VAL A 156 -13.05 4.12 -10.96
N LEU A 157 -13.90 5.00 -10.43
CA LEU A 157 -15.30 5.14 -10.88
C LEU A 157 -15.41 5.68 -12.31
N TYR A 158 -14.41 6.42 -12.78
CA TYR A 158 -14.34 6.90 -14.16
C TYR A 158 -13.96 5.78 -15.14
N VAL A 159 -12.95 4.98 -14.76
CA VAL A 159 -12.40 3.90 -15.60
C VAL A 159 -13.34 2.70 -15.64
N ASP A 160 -13.92 2.33 -14.50
CA ASP A 160 -14.89 1.26 -14.38
C ASP A 160 -16.10 1.74 -13.54
N PRO A 161 -17.14 2.30 -14.20
CA PRO A 161 -18.37 2.70 -13.52
C PRO A 161 -19.12 1.54 -12.86
N SER A 162 -18.86 0.30 -13.31
CA SER A 162 -19.45 -0.93 -12.78
C SER A 162 -18.55 -1.65 -11.78
N PHE A 163 -17.53 -0.97 -11.26
CA PHE A 163 -16.56 -1.59 -10.36
C PHE A 163 -17.27 -2.21 -9.15
N CYS A 164 -16.97 -3.48 -8.85
CA CYS A 164 -17.67 -4.24 -7.82
C CYS A 164 -17.61 -3.65 -6.39
N ARG A 165 -16.70 -2.70 -6.14
CA ARG A 165 -16.59 -1.96 -4.88
C ARG A 165 -17.04 -0.50 -4.98
N ALA A 166 -17.83 -0.13 -5.99
CA ALA A 166 -18.33 1.23 -6.18
C ALA A 166 -19.03 1.76 -4.92
N LYS A 167 -19.90 0.96 -4.27
CA LYS A 167 -20.53 1.34 -2.99
C LYS A 167 -19.53 1.71 -1.89
N GLU A 168 -18.50 0.88 -1.70
CA GLU A 168 -17.44 1.11 -0.71
C GLU A 168 -16.62 2.36 -1.05
N ILE A 169 -16.39 2.61 -2.33
CA ILE A 169 -15.73 3.83 -2.80
C ILE A 169 -16.59 5.06 -2.48
N HIS A 170 -17.89 5.04 -2.80
CA HIS A 170 -18.81 6.13 -2.48
C HIS A 170 -18.90 6.36 -0.97
N LEU A 171 -18.90 5.31 -0.16
CA LEU A 171 -18.85 5.44 1.30
C LEU A 171 -17.61 6.21 1.77
N ARG A 172 -16.43 5.79 1.32
CA ARG A 172 -15.14 6.41 1.71
C ARG A 172 -15.04 7.84 1.21
N LEU A 173 -15.48 8.12 -0.02
CA LEU A 173 -15.58 9.48 -0.55
C LEU A 173 -16.50 10.36 0.32
N GLY A 174 -17.67 9.84 0.70
CA GLY A 174 -18.60 10.53 1.60
C GLY A 174 -17.96 10.91 2.94
N LEU A 175 -17.23 9.98 3.55
CA LEU A 175 -16.49 10.20 4.81
C LEU A 175 -15.37 11.23 4.64
N MET A 176 -14.57 11.16 3.57
CA MET A 176 -13.49 12.11 3.33
C MET A 176 -14.00 13.52 3.06
N PHE A 177 -15.04 13.68 2.24
CA PHE A 177 -15.67 14.99 2.00
C PHE A 177 -16.27 15.57 3.27
N LYS A 178 -16.88 14.74 4.13
CA LYS A 178 -17.37 15.16 5.44
C LYS A 178 -16.24 15.74 6.31
N VAL A 179 -15.09 15.07 6.37
CA VAL A 179 -13.92 15.55 7.13
C VAL A 179 -13.34 16.82 6.52
N ASN A 180 -13.36 16.94 5.19
CA ASN A 180 -12.95 18.16 4.48
C ASN A 180 -13.98 19.29 4.55
N THR A 181 -15.08 19.14 5.31
CA THR A 181 -16.20 20.10 5.43
C THR A 181 -16.96 20.41 4.14
N ASP A 182 -16.73 19.63 3.08
CA ASP A 182 -17.53 19.65 1.85
C ASP A 182 -18.76 18.76 2.04
N TYR A 183 -19.74 19.31 2.76
CA TYR A 183 -20.95 18.58 3.14
C TYR A 183 -21.83 18.26 1.93
N GLU A 184 -21.87 19.13 0.92
CA GLU A 184 -22.62 18.92 -0.33
C GLU A 184 -22.12 17.67 -1.07
N SER A 185 -20.81 17.58 -1.32
CA SER A 185 -20.21 16.40 -1.96
C SER A 185 -20.35 15.16 -1.09
N SER A 186 -20.19 15.29 0.23
CA SER A 186 -20.35 14.19 1.18
C SER A 186 -21.75 13.57 1.09
N LEU A 187 -22.80 14.39 1.13
CA LEU A 187 -24.19 13.95 1.03
C LEU A 187 -24.45 13.19 -0.27
N LYS A 188 -23.99 13.75 -1.39
CA LYS A 188 -24.13 13.12 -2.71
C LYS A 188 -23.51 11.73 -2.75
N HIS A 189 -22.31 11.58 -2.18
CA HIS A 189 -21.64 10.28 -2.15
C HIS A 189 -22.33 9.27 -1.23
N PHE A 190 -22.84 9.68 -0.06
CA PHE A 190 -23.63 8.77 0.78
C PHE A 190 -24.95 8.35 0.11
N GLN A 191 -25.62 9.24 -0.60
CA GLN A 191 -26.82 8.90 -1.37
C GLN A 191 -26.51 7.88 -2.47
N LEU A 192 -25.42 8.08 -3.23
CA LEU A 192 -24.98 7.11 -4.24
C LEU A 192 -24.65 5.74 -3.63
N ALA A 193 -24.04 5.71 -2.44
CA ALA A 193 -23.78 4.46 -1.72
C ALA A 193 -25.06 3.73 -1.30
N LEU A 194 -26.15 4.45 -1.01
CA LEU A 194 -27.44 3.84 -0.64
C LEU A 194 -28.22 3.27 -1.84
N VAL A 195 -27.95 3.76 -3.05
CA VAL A 195 -28.58 3.24 -4.28
C VAL A 195 -28.00 1.88 -4.68
N ASP A 196 -26.73 1.63 -4.35
CA ASP A 196 -26.05 0.38 -4.67
C ASP A 196 -26.40 -0.74 -3.67
N CYS A 197 -26.75 -1.92 -4.17
CA CYS A 197 -27.07 -3.12 -3.41
C CYS A 197 -25.84 -3.94 -3.01
N ASN A 198 -24.65 -3.61 -3.52
CA ASN A 198 -23.43 -4.35 -3.24
C ASN A 198 -23.09 -4.41 -1.74
N PRO A 199 -22.35 -5.43 -1.27
CA PRO A 199 -21.84 -5.47 0.09
C PRO A 199 -20.84 -4.32 0.36
N CYS A 200 -20.96 -3.71 1.53
CA CYS A 200 -20.15 -2.56 1.98
C CYS A 200 -19.71 -2.78 3.42
N THR A 201 -18.66 -2.09 3.85
CA THR A 201 -18.19 -2.15 5.25
C THR A 201 -19.20 -1.59 6.24
N LEU A 202 -19.98 -0.58 5.86
CA LEU A 202 -21.06 -0.02 6.66
C LEU A 202 -22.44 -0.45 6.14
N SER A 203 -23.34 -0.73 7.07
CA SER A 203 -24.75 -1.00 6.81
C SER A 203 -25.48 0.26 6.33
N ASN A 204 -26.61 0.07 5.63
CA ASN A 204 -27.42 1.19 5.18
C ASN A 204 -27.88 2.10 6.34
N ALA A 205 -28.12 1.53 7.53
CA ALA A 205 -28.48 2.30 8.73
C ALA A 205 -27.34 3.19 9.23
N GLU A 206 -26.09 2.69 9.20
CA GLU A 206 -24.90 3.49 9.57
C GLU A 206 -24.64 4.61 8.55
N ILE A 207 -24.87 4.36 7.26
CA ILE A 207 -24.79 5.40 6.22
C ILE A 207 -25.85 6.48 6.47
N GLN A 208 -27.09 6.09 6.78
CA GLN A 208 -28.16 7.03 7.14
C GLN A 208 -27.83 7.84 8.39
N PHE A 209 -27.19 7.23 9.39
CA PHE A 209 -26.70 7.95 10.57
C PHE A 209 -25.68 9.02 10.19
N HIS A 210 -24.74 8.73 9.28
CA HIS A 210 -23.79 9.74 8.80
C HIS A 210 -24.47 10.89 8.04
N ILE A 211 -25.50 10.60 7.25
CA ILE A 211 -26.33 11.63 6.58
C ILE A 211 -27.05 12.49 7.62
N ALA A 212 -27.67 11.89 8.65
CA ALA A 212 -28.35 12.63 9.71
C ALA A 212 -27.38 13.57 10.45
N HIS A 213 -26.21 13.06 10.83
CA HIS A 213 -25.16 13.86 11.46
C HIS A 213 -24.69 15.02 10.57
N LEU A 214 -24.66 14.84 9.24
CA LEU A 214 -24.27 15.89 8.31
C LEU A 214 -25.24 17.08 8.40
N TYR A 215 -26.55 16.82 8.39
CA TYR A 215 -27.57 17.86 8.53
C TYR A 215 -27.49 18.58 9.87
N GLU A 216 -27.28 17.85 10.96
CA GLU A 216 -27.10 18.44 12.29
C GLU A 216 -25.87 19.37 12.35
N THR A 217 -24.78 18.97 11.71
CA THR A 217 -23.54 19.77 11.65
C THR A 217 -23.75 21.04 10.83
N GLN A 218 -24.43 20.95 9.67
CA GLN A 218 -24.74 22.11 8.84
C GLN A 218 -25.63 23.12 9.57
N VAL A 219 -26.68 22.64 10.26
CA VAL A 219 -27.57 23.50 11.06
C VAL A 219 -26.79 24.20 12.17
N SER A 220 -25.88 23.50 12.85
CA SER A 220 -25.07 24.08 13.93
C SER A 220 -24.13 25.19 13.43
N VAL A 221 -23.49 25.01 12.27
CA VAL A 221 -22.63 26.03 11.64
C VAL A 221 -23.42 27.27 11.23
N LEU A 222 -24.65 27.11 10.76
CA LEU A 222 -25.52 28.24 10.39
C LEU A 222 -26.01 29.03 11.60
N ILE A 223 -26.23 28.36 12.74
CA ILE A 223 -26.71 29.01 13.97
C ILE A 223 -25.57 29.72 14.72
N TYR A 224 -24.34 29.20 14.66
CA TYR A 224 -23.18 29.76 15.35
C TYR A 224 -22.00 30.03 14.39
N PRO A 225 -22.07 31.07 13.54
CA PRO A 225 -20.95 31.46 12.69
C PRO A 225 -19.78 31.98 13.56
N SER A 226 -18.56 31.57 13.20
CA SER A 226 -17.30 31.92 13.89
C SER A 226 -16.90 33.39 13.70
#